data_AF-A0A2V3I2G7-F1
#
_entry.id   AF-A0A2V3I2G7-F1
#
_cell.length_a   1.000
_cell.length_b   1.000
_cell.length_c   1.000
_cell.angle_alpha   90.00
_cell.angle_beta   90.00
_cell.angle_gamma   90.00
#
_symmetry.space_group_name_H-M   'P 1'
#
loop_
_entity.id
_entity.type
_entity.pdbx_description
1 polymer ?
#
loop_
_entity_poly.entity_id
_entity_poly.type
_entity_poly.pdbx_seq_one_letter_code
_entity_poly.pdbx_strand_id
1 'polypeptide(L)'
;MDGVTGKEIVIRHPKNLGKLESLLSRIFRAPKELIRPLDDMNSVLWELMDGRNDFRTICSMMDSTFHERIAPVEDRVRASIVQYCTLGLAIIRQSTLSGEWDVSAGFDPTGLLEPPGEKLGLDHEEWSEE
;
A
#
# COMPACT_ATOMS: atom_id res chain seq x y z
N MET A 1 0.88 17.78 7.28
CA MET A 1 1.40 17.14 6.06
C MET A 1 0.19 16.96 5.17
N ASP A 2 0.17 17.61 4.01
CA ASP A 2 -0.98 17.50 3.13
C ASP A 2 -0.94 16.12 2.44
N GLY A 3 -2.02 15.34 2.56
CA GLY A 3 -2.16 14.04 1.88
C GLY A 3 -1.69 12.79 2.63
N VAL A 4 -1.37 12.88 3.92
CA VAL A 4 -1.10 11.70 4.78
C VAL A 4 -2.14 11.66 5.89
N THR A 5 -2.89 10.56 5.97
CA THR A 5 -3.93 10.39 6.98
C THR A 5 -3.39 9.84 8.31
N GLY A 6 -2.27 9.10 8.26
CA GLY A 6 -1.72 8.43 9.44
C GLY A 6 -2.53 7.23 9.89
N LYS A 7 -3.49 6.78 9.08
CA LYS A 7 -4.27 5.56 9.31
C LYS A 7 -3.40 4.33 9.01
N GLU A 8 -3.76 3.19 9.62
CA GLU A 8 -3.12 1.91 9.28
C GLU A 8 -3.56 1.50 7.86
N ILE A 9 -2.59 1.20 7.01
CA ILE A 9 -2.84 0.82 5.62
C ILE A 9 -2.86 -0.71 5.50
N VAL A 10 -3.87 -1.22 4.79
CA VAL A 10 -3.99 -2.63 4.45
C VAL A 10 -3.94 -2.81 2.95
N ILE A 11 -2.90 -3.48 2.45
CA ILE A 11 -2.78 -3.82 1.03
C ILE A 11 -3.51 -5.13 0.75
N ARG A 12 -4.42 -5.12 -0.22
CA ARG A 12 -5.16 -6.29 -0.70
C ARG A 12 -4.79 -6.58 -2.15
N HIS A 13 -4.53 -7.84 -2.48
CA HIS A 13 -4.37 -8.27 -3.87
C HIS A 13 -4.98 -9.66 -4.12
N PRO A 14 -5.54 -9.90 -5.32
CA PRO A 14 -6.07 -11.20 -5.66
C PRO A 14 -4.92 -12.21 -5.78
N LYS A 15 -5.11 -13.43 -5.27
CA LYS A 15 -4.15 -14.50 -5.56
C LYS A 15 -4.26 -14.87 -7.03
N ASN A 16 -3.13 -14.90 -7.74
CA ASN A 16 -3.02 -15.51 -9.07
C ASN A 16 -3.16 -17.03 -8.93
N LEU A 17 -4.40 -17.52 -8.72
CA LEU A 17 -4.72 -18.93 -8.82
C LEU A 17 -4.71 -19.29 -10.31
N GLY A 18 -3.57 -19.75 -10.83
CA GLY A 18 -3.52 -20.30 -12.18
C GLY A 18 -4.51 -21.46 -12.35
N LYS A 19 -4.84 -21.84 -13.59
CA LYS A 19 -5.78 -22.96 -13.92
C LYS A 19 -5.49 -24.30 -13.21
N LEU A 20 -4.30 -24.46 -12.61
CA LEU A 20 -3.91 -25.61 -11.79
C LEU A 20 -4.54 -25.62 -10.38
N GLU A 21 -5.04 -24.49 -9.88
CA GLU A 21 -5.66 -24.38 -8.54
C GLU A 21 -7.19 -24.53 -8.53
N SER A 22 -7.84 -24.65 -9.69
CA SER A 22 -9.28 -24.98 -9.74
C SER A 22 -9.58 -26.34 -9.08
N LEU A 23 -8.61 -27.24 -9.02
CA LEU A 23 -8.75 -28.54 -8.36
C LEU A 23 -8.39 -28.46 -6.86
N LEU A 24 -7.50 -27.54 -6.47
CA LEU A 24 -7.02 -27.37 -5.09
C LEU A 24 -7.94 -26.48 -4.25
N SER A 25 -8.63 -25.49 -4.85
CA SER A 25 -9.56 -24.58 -4.17
C SER A 25 -10.76 -25.28 -3.55
N ARG A 26 -11.10 -26.50 -4.03
CA ARG A 26 -12.16 -27.34 -3.44
C ARG A 26 -11.69 -28.14 -2.22
N ILE A 27 -10.38 -28.31 -2.07
CA ILE A 27 -9.75 -29.11 -1.00
C ILE A 27 -9.19 -28.20 0.11
N PHE A 28 -8.59 -27.07 -0.26
CA PHE A 28 -8.09 -26.07 0.68
C PHE A 28 -9.00 -24.85 0.60
N ARG A 29 -9.65 -24.51 1.73
CA ARG A 29 -10.28 -23.19 1.99
C ARG A 29 -9.23 -22.08 1.99
N ALA A 30 -8.40 -22.00 0.96
CA ALA A 30 -7.33 -21.03 0.84
C ALA A 30 -7.98 -19.66 0.57
N PRO A 31 -7.56 -18.61 1.29
CA PRO A 31 -8.12 -17.28 1.10
C PRO A 31 -7.88 -16.81 -0.33
N LYS A 32 -8.93 -16.29 -0.98
CA LYS A 32 -8.94 -15.85 -2.39
C LYS A 32 -8.07 -14.62 -2.65
N GLU A 33 -7.83 -13.84 -1.60
CA GLU A 33 -6.99 -12.66 -1.59
C GLU A 33 -5.82 -12.82 -0.63
N LEU A 34 -4.78 -12.03 -0.85
CA LEU A 34 -3.75 -11.79 0.14
C LEU A 34 -3.97 -10.41 0.77
N ILE A 35 -3.90 -10.39 2.09
CA ILE A 35 -4.07 -9.19 2.92
C ILE A 35 -2.73 -8.95 3.62
N ARG A 36 -2.22 -7.73 3.53
CA ARG A 36 -0.97 -7.30 4.15
C ARG A 36 -1.21 -6.00 4.93
N PRO A 37 -1.48 -6.06 6.25
CA PRO A 37 -1.47 -4.87 7.07
C PRO A 37 -0.03 -4.34 7.16
N LEU A 38 0.12 -3.02 7.08
CA LEU A 38 1.38 -2.33 7.28
C LEU A 38 1.49 -1.84 8.72
N ASP A 39 2.71 -1.71 9.24
CA ASP A 39 2.93 -0.99 10.50
C ASP A 39 2.74 0.54 10.31
N ASP A 40 2.81 1.30 11.39
CA ASP A 40 2.59 2.74 11.37
C ASP A 40 3.56 3.49 10.45
N MET A 41 4.86 3.16 10.48
CA MET A 41 5.86 3.78 9.61
C MET A 41 5.64 3.43 8.15
N ASN A 42 5.37 2.16 7.86
CA ASN A 42 5.16 1.68 6.51
C ASN A 42 3.83 2.17 5.92
N SER A 43 2.83 2.41 6.76
CA SER A 43 1.56 3.05 6.38
C SER A 43 1.79 4.49 5.93
N VAL A 44 2.50 5.30 6.72
CA VAL A 44 2.85 6.67 6.34
C VAL A 44 3.73 6.69 5.10
N LEU A 45 4.74 5.82 5.02
CA LEU A 45 5.59 5.71 3.83
C LEU A 45 4.76 5.37 2.59
N TRP A 46 3.78 4.47 2.70
CA TRP A 46 2.89 4.11 1.60
C TRP A 46 2.12 5.32 1.07
N GLU A 47 1.51 6.11 1.95
CA GLU A 47 0.79 7.33 1.57
C GLU A 47 1.70 8.38 0.91
N LEU A 48 2.96 8.50 1.39
CA LEU A 48 3.94 9.42 0.81
C LEU A 48 4.45 9.00 -0.58
N MET A 49 4.31 7.72 -0.94
CA MET A 49 4.74 7.14 -2.23
C MET A 49 3.66 7.25 -3.33
N ASP A 50 2.87 8.32 -3.32
CA ASP A 50 1.82 8.60 -4.30
C ASP A 50 2.32 9.07 -5.68
N GLY A 51 3.64 9.12 -5.88
CA GLY A 51 4.26 9.56 -7.13
C GLY A 51 4.44 11.07 -7.26
N ARG A 52 4.13 11.86 -6.22
CA ARG A 52 4.39 13.31 -6.16
C ARG A 52 5.69 13.68 -5.47
N ASN A 53 6.09 12.89 -4.48
CA ASN A 53 7.28 13.16 -3.67
C ASN A 53 8.53 12.45 -4.22
N ASP A 54 9.69 13.12 -4.12
CA ASP A 54 10.98 12.48 -4.36
C ASP A 54 11.52 11.77 -3.10
N PHE A 55 12.54 10.92 -3.28
CA PHE A 55 13.11 10.13 -2.19
C PHE A 55 13.63 10.99 -1.02
N ARG A 56 14.22 12.16 -1.31
CA ARG A 56 14.78 13.04 -0.27
C ARG A 56 13.68 13.69 0.55
N THR A 57 12.61 14.10 -0.11
CA THR A 57 11.41 14.66 0.51
C THR A 57 10.73 13.63 1.40
N ILE A 58 10.57 12.40 0.91
CA ILE A 58 10.04 11.28 1.70
C ILE A 58 10.92 11.05 2.94
N CYS A 59 12.25 10.95 2.79
CA CYS A 59 13.15 10.76 3.94
C CYS A 59 13.03 11.90 4.95
N SER A 60 12.96 13.15 4.49
CA SER A 60 12.80 14.30 5.38
C SER A 60 11.48 14.27 6.15
N MET A 61 10.38 13.91 5.48
CA MET A 61 9.06 13.79 6.13
C MET A 61 9.05 12.64 7.14
N MET A 62 9.56 11.47 6.75
CA MET A 62 9.67 10.30 7.62
C MET A 62 10.54 10.56 8.86
N ASP A 63 11.67 11.24 8.71
CA ASP A 63 12.55 11.64 9.82
C ASP A 63 11.83 12.62 10.77
N SER A 64 11.14 13.62 10.22
CA SER A 64 10.38 14.59 11.02
C SER A 64 9.19 14.00 11.76
N THR A 65 8.63 12.88 11.30
CA THR A 65 7.49 12.20 11.94
C THR A 65 7.98 11.24 13.01
N PHE A 66 8.98 10.41 12.70
CA PHE A 66 9.36 9.26 13.53
C PHE A 66 10.67 9.42 14.29
N HIS A 67 11.45 10.47 14.00
CA HIS A 67 12.65 10.86 14.73
C HIS A 67 13.60 9.67 14.97
N GLU A 68 13.99 9.41 16.22
CA GLU A 68 14.90 8.32 16.57
C GLU A 68 14.38 6.93 16.19
N ARG A 69 13.06 6.73 16.05
CA ARG A 69 12.48 5.41 15.77
C ARG A 69 12.83 4.92 14.36
N ILE A 70 13.07 5.83 13.41
CA ILE A 70 13.37 5.50 12.02
C ILE A 70 14.86 5.59 11.68
N ALA A 71 15.69 6.14 12.56
CA ALA A 71 17.12 6.31 12.30
C ALA A 71 17.82 4.95 12.02
N PRO A 72 18.75 4.89 11.04
CA PRO A 72 19.03 5.89 10.01
C PRO A 72 17.94 5.92 8.91
N VAL A 73 17.31 7.09 8.71
CA VAL A 73 16.09 7.21 7.90
C VAL A 73 16.27 6.78 6.45
N GLU A 74 17.36 7.19 5.80
CA GLU A 74 17.59 6.86 4.38
C GLU A 74 17.68 5.36 4.15
N ASP A 75 18.36 4.63 5.04
CA ASP A 75 18.54 3.18 4.89
C ASP A 75 17.23 2.44 5.16
N ARG A 76 16.46 2.87 6.17
CA ARG A 76 15.16 2.26 6.48
C ARG A 76 14.14 2.50 5.37
N VAL A 77 13.99 3.74 4.91
CA VAL A 77 13.08 4.08 3.82
C VAL A 77 13.47 3.35 2.54
N ARG A 78 14.77 3.31 2.20
CA ARG A 78 15.28 2.58 1.03
C ARG A 78 14.97 1.08 1.13
N ALA A 79 15.17 0.46 2.29
CA ALA A 79 14.88 -0.96 2.49
C ALA A 79 13.39 -1.27 2.26
N SER A 80 12.48 -0.47 2.82
CA SER A 80 11.04 -0.64 2.59
C SER A 80 10.66 -0.46 1.12
N ILE A 81 11.17 0.57 0.44
CA ILE A 81 10.89 0.79 -1.00
C ILE A 81 11.36 -0.40 -1.84
N VAL A 82 12.58 -0.90 -1.60
CA VAL A 82 13.12 -2.07 -2.30
C VAL A 82 12.24 -3.31 -2.04
N GLN A 83 11.76 -3.49 -0.82
CA GLN A 83 10.84 -4.58 -0.49
C GLN A 83 9.52 -4.46 -1.26
N TYR A 84 8.92 -3.27 -1.34
CA TYR A 84 7.69 -3.05 -2.11
C TYR A 84 7.89 -3.32 -3.60
N CYS A 85 8.99 -2.85 -4.18
CA CYS A 85 9.33 -3.14 -5.57
C CYS A 85 9.54 -4.65 -5.80
N THR A 86 10.23 -5.34 -4.89
CA THR A 86 10.46 -6.79 -4.98
C THR A 86 9.15 -7.58 -4.92
N LEU A 87 8.18 -7.11 -4.13
CA LEU A 87 6.84 -7.69 -4.04
C LEU A 87 5.93 -7.29 -5.22
N GLY A 88 6.39 -6.44 -6.12
CA GLY A 88 5.58 -5.93 -7.24
C GLY A 88 4.47 -4.96 -6.81
N LEU A 89 4.60 -4.35 -5.63
CA LEU A 89 3.60 -3.43 -5.05
C LEU A 89 3.84 -1.96 -5.44
N ALA A 90 5.07 -1.61 -5.78
CA ALA A 90 5.45 -0.26 -6.16
C ALA A 90 6.49 -0.27 -7.29
N ILE A 91 6.54 0.82 -8.06
CA ILE A 91 7.62 1.06 -9.02
C ILE A 91 8.25 2.43 -8.76
N ILE A 92 9.51 2.58 -9.15
CA ILE A 92 10.21 3.87 -9.10
C ILE A 92 10.09 4.53 -10.47
N ARG A 93 9.68 5.80 -10.49
CA ARG A 93 9.57 6.62 -11.71
C ARG A 93 10.62 7.72 -11.72
N GLN A 94 11.02 8.15 -12.92
CA GLN A 94 11.93 9.29 -13.12
C GLN A 94 11.21 10.64 -13.20
N SER A 95 9.88 10.61 -13.33
CA SER A 95 9.03 11.80 -13.40
C SER A 95 7.81 11.62 -12.50
N THR A 96 7.25 12.75 -12.07
CA THR A 96 6.02 12.83 -11.28
C THR A 96 4.86 12.12 -11.97
N LEU A 97 3.96 11.54 -11.19
CA LEU A 97 2.71 10.95 -11.70
C LEU A 97 1.81 12.05 -12.29
N SER A 98 1.32 11.82 -13.50
CA SER A 98 0.47 12.73 -14.27
C SER A 98 -0.90 12.09 -14.58
N GLY A 99 -1.47 11.44 -13.56
CA GLY A 99 -2.81 10.84 -13.64
C GLY A 99 -2.90 9.57 -14.49
N GLU A 100 -1.77 8.98 -14.89
CA GLU A 100 -1.78 7.72 -15.64
C GLU A 100 -2.31 6.56 -14.78
N TRP A 101 -2.11 6.64 -13.47
CA TRP A 101 -2.56 5.66 -12.49
C TRP A 101 -3.46 6.31 -11.45
N ASP A 102 -4.53 5.61 -11.10
CA ASP A 102 -5.33 5.94 -9.93
C ASP A 102 -4.67 5.31 -8.69
N VAL A 103 -4.15 6.18 -7.83
CA VAL A 103 -3.49 5.83 -6.57
C VAL A 103 -4.36 6.14 -5.36
N SER A 104 -5.66 6.40 -5.58
CA SER A 104 -6.61 6.66 -4.51
C SER A 104 -6.84 5.43 -3.64
N ALA A 105 -7.10 5.65 -2.35
CA ALA A 105 -7.37 4.58 -1.41
C ALA A 105 -8.64 3.81 -1.81
N GLY A 106 -8.58 2.48 -1.74
CA GLY A 106 -9.73 1.61 -2.02
C GLY A 106 -10.00 1.33 -3.49
N PHE A 107 -9.23 1.90 -4.42
CA PHE A 107 -9.34 1.57 -5.84
C PHE A 107 -8.79 0.17 -6.14
N ASP A 108 -9.63 -0.72 -6.66
CA ASP A 108 -9.23 -2.04 -7.19
C ASP A 108 -9.29 -2.02 -8.73
N PRO A 109 -8.15 -1.89 -9.43
CA PRO A 109 -8.13 -1.90 -10.90
C PRO A 109 -8.49 -3.28 -11.49
N THR A 110 -8.45 -4.35 -10.70
CA THR A 110 -8.74 -5.71 -11.18
C THR A 110 -10.23 -6.05 -11.15
N GLY A 111 -10.99 -5.42 -10.25
CA GLY A 111 -12.39 -5.75 -9.97
C GLY A 111 -12.58 -7.18 -9.44
N LEU A 112 -11.52 -7.84 -8.99
CA LEU A 112 -11.54 -9.23 -8.51
C LEU A 112 -11.67 -9.32 -6.98
N LEU A 113 -11.43 -8.22 -6.26
CA LEU A 113 -11.56 -8.19 -4.82
C LEU A 113 -13.03 -8.11 -4.43
N GLU A 114 -13.43 -8.96 -3.49
CA GLU A 114 -14.73 -8.81 -2.83
C GLU A 114 -14.69 -7.53 -1.97
N PRO A 115 -15.85 -6.92 -1.63
CA PRO A 115 -15.89 -5.82 -0.68
C PRO A 115 -15.14 -6.18 0.61
N PRO A 116 -14.43 -5.23 1.26
CA PRO A 116 -13.73 -5.53 2.49
C PRO A 116 -14.70 -6.12 3.52
N GLY A 117 -14.36 -7.28 4.09
CA GLY A 117 -15.17 -7.88 5.14
C GLY A 117 -15.15 -7.03 6.40
N GLU A 118 -16.29 -6.94 7.10
CA GLU A 118 -16.48 -6.18 8.36
C GLU A 118 -15.41 -6.49 9.43
N LYS A 119 -14.83 -7.70 9.39
CA LYS A 119 -13.73 -8.14 10.28
C LYS A 119 -12.42 -7.40 10.09
N LEU A 120 -12.20 -6.74 8.95
CA LEU A 120 -11.00 -5.93 8.72
C LEU A 120 -11.10 -4.56 9.40
N GLY A 121 -12.30 -4.16 9.85
CA GLY A 121 -12.50 -2.89 10.56
C GLY A 121 -12.01 -1.68 9.76
N LEU A 122 -12.05 -1.76 8.42
CA LEU A 122 -11.64 -0.65 7.56
C LEU A 122 -12.69 0.46 7.66
N ASP A 123 -12.23 1.70 7.68
CA ASP A 123 -13.14 2.85 7.64
C ASP A 123 -14.02 2.78 6.38
N HIS A 124 -15.34 2.79 6.58
CA HIS A 124 -16.34 2.84 5.50
C HIS A 124 -16.74 4.28 5.15
N GLU A 125 -16.18 5.29 5.84
CA GLU A 125 -16.50 6.71 5.71
C GLU A 125 -15.27 7.52 5.30
N GLU A 126 -15.32 8.12 4.11
CA GLU A 126 -15.26 9.58 3.90
C GLU A 126 -15.31 9.88 2.38
N TRP A 127 -16.52 9.91 1.83
CA TRP A 127 -16.80 10.51 0.52
C TRP A 127 -18.03 11.41 0.65
N SER A 128 -17.84 12.53 1.34
CA SER A 128 -18.68 13.71 1.17
C SER A 128 -17.97 14.55 0.11
N GLU A 129 -18.62 14.74 -1.03
CA GLU A 129 -18.23 15.70 -2.07
C GLU A 129 -17.95 17.08 -1.44
N GLU A 130 -16.78 17.67 -1.76
CA GLU A 130 -16.59 19.12 -1.84
C GLU A 130 -15.86 19.47 -3.13
#